data_AF-A0A7C4IGB5-F1
#
_entry.id   AF-A0A7C4IGB5-F1
#
_cell.length_a   1.000
_cell.length_b   1.000
_cell.length_c   1.000
_cell.angle_alpha   90.00
_cell.angle_beta   90.00
_cell.angle_gamma   90.00
#
_symmetry.space_group_name_H-M   'P 1'
#
loop_
_entity.id
_entity.type
_entity.pdbx_description
1 polymer ?
#
loop_
_entity_poly.entity_id
_entity_poly.type
_entity_poly.pdbx_seq_one_letter_code
_entity_poly.pdbx_strand_id
1 'polypeptide(L)'
;MSVFIDQQPVDAGALGLATVGHVLGHVQKEQRLVVQVLLDGRKPNLEEIGALRQMPLEGHVLYVETADPRALALEVLEEMDQQLSAADPLRAEAADLLDQGQISRAMQKLSGCFAVWHHAQDAVVKTSQLLRLDLQQVACEGQPIGPLLRHFADQLKQVRSALEQRDFVLLGDMLRYEMTDACHRWRRAIDALRQAVQSLR
;
A
#
# COMPACT_ATOMS: atom_id res chain seq x y z
N MET A 1 19.10 -13.43 -29.08
CA MET A 1 18.60 -13.07 -27.74
C MET A 1 17.16 -12.63 -27.88
N SER A 2 16.26 -13.09 -27.01
CA SER A 2 14.84 -12.75 -27.11
C SER A 2 14.40 -12.07 -25.82
N VAL A 3 14.20 -10.76 -25.89
CA VAL A 3 13.75 -9.94 -24.76
C VAL A 3 12.36 -9.44 -25.06
N PHE A 4 11.46 -9.59 -24.10
CA PHE A 4 10.09 -9.09 -24.17
C PHE A 4 9.83 -8.20 -22.96
N ILE A 5 9.31 -7.00 -23.21
CA ILE A 5 8.86 -6.07 -22.17
C ILE A 5 7.38 -5.82 -22.43
N ASP A 6 6.52 -6.09 -21.45
CA ASP A 6 5.05 -5.96 -21.56
C ASP A 6 4.49 -6.66 -22.81
N GLN A 7 4.97 -7.89 -23.06
CA GLN A 7 4.66 -8.72 -24.25
C GLN A 7 5.16 -8.18 -25.59
N GLN A 8 5.83 -7.04 -25.62
CA GLN A 8 6.41 -6.47 -26.83
C GLN A 8 7.86 -6.93 -26.99
N PRO A 9 8.26 -7.46 -28.15
CA PRO A 9 9.65 -7.82 -28.40
C PRO A 9 10.51 -6.56 -28.47
N VAL A 10 11.66 -6.60 -27.79
CA VAL A 10 12.62 -5.51 -27.74
C VAL A 10 13.92 -5.96 -28.40
N ASP A 11 14.44 -5.13 -29.31
CA ASP A 11 15.74 -5.36 -29.93
C ASP A 11 16.86 -4.99 -28.94
N ALA A 12 17.16 -5.94 -28.05
CA ALA A 12 18.20 -5.80 -27.04
C ALA A 12 19.59 -5.60 -27.66
N GLY A 13 19.83 -6.10 -28.88
CA GLY A 13 21.10 -5.92 -29.58
C GLY A 13 21.31 -4.47 -30.02
N ALA A 14 20.29 -3.87 -30.65
CA ALA A 14 20.32 -2.46 -31.06
C ALA A 14 20.43 -1.50 -29.87
N LEU A 15 19.86 -1.87 -28.71
CA LEU A 15 19.89 -1.07 -27.48
C LEU A 15 21.12 -1.35 -26.59
N GLY A 16 22.01 -2.26 -26.99
CA GLY A 16 23.22 -2.61 -26.23
C GLY A 16 22.94 -3.36 -24.90
N LEU A 17 21.76 -3.98 -24.77
CA LEU A 17 21.31 -4.64 -23.55
C LEU A 17 21.82 -6.10 -23.50
N ALA A 18 23.09 -6.27 -23.12
CA ALA A 18 23.73 -7.60 -23.10
C ALA A 18 23.34 -8.53 -21.93
N THR A 19 22.87 -7.98 -20.80
CA THR A 19 22.59 -8.74 -19.57
C THR A 19 21.18 -8.44 -19.05
N VAL A 20 20.66 -9.32 -18.18
CA VAL A 20 19.39 -9.06 -17.48
C VAL A 20 19.45 -7.71 -16.75
N GLY A 21 20.58 -7.38 -16.13
CA GLY A 21 20.78 -6.11 -15.44
C GLY A 21 20.69 -4.89 -16.37
N HIS A 22 21.15 -5.00 -17.61
CA HIS A 22 20.99 -3.93 -18.60
C HIS A 22 19.52 -3.73 -18.97
N VAL A 23 18.75 -4.80 -19.18
CA VAL A 23 17.30 -4.69 -19.46
C VAL A 23 16.55 -4.08 -18.29
N LEU A 24 16.80 -4.55 -17.06
CA LEU A 24 16.18 -3.96 -15.87
C LEU A 24 16.57 -2.48 -15.68
N GLY A 25 17.83 -2.14 -15.98
CA GLY A 25 18.29 -0.75 -15.97
C GLY A 25 17.65 0.12 -17.05
N HIS A 26 17.34 -0.45 -18.22
CA HIS A 26 16.61 0.22 -19.29
C HIS A 26 15.17 0.55 -18.86
N VAL A 27 14.44 -0.44 -18.33
CA VAL A 27 13.08 -0.24 -17.79
C VAL A 27 13.06 0.80 -16.67
N GLN A 28 14.04 0.77 -15.76
CA GLN A 28 14.12 1.76 -14.68
C GLN A 28 14.33 3.19 -15.18
N LYS A 29 15.04 3.40 -16.29
CA LYS A 29 15.22 4.73 -16.90
C LYS A 29 13.91 5.29 -17.43
N GLU A 30 13.00 4.42 -17.85
CA GLU A 30 11.64 4.79 -18.29
C GLU A 30 10.67 5.03 -17.11
N GLN A 31 11.18 5.04 -15.88
CA GLN A 31 10.38 5.22 -14.65
C GLN A 31 9.29 4.16 -14.45
N ARG A 32 9.44 2.99 -15.07
CA ARG A 32 8.54 1.85 -14.94
C ARG A 32 8.99 0.95 -13.78
N LEU A 33 8.04 0.42 -13.02
CA LEU A 33 8.31 -0.57 -11.97
C LEU A 33 8.31 -1.97 -12.57
N VAL A 34 9.37 -2.74 -12.36
CA VAL A 34 9.38 -4.16 -12.75
C VAL A 34 8.57 -4.94 -11.73
N VAL A 35 7.45 -5.53 -12.16
CA VAL A 35 6.55 -6.33 -11.30
C VAL A 35 6.77 -7.83 -11.48
N GLN A 36 7.29 -8.24 -12.64
CA GLN A 36 7.62 -9.64 -12.90
C GLN A 36 8.84 -9.75 -13.82
N VAL A 37 9.68 -10.74 -13.53
CA VAL A 37 10.77 -11.18 -14.39
C VAL A 37 10.66 -12.69 -14.55
N LEU A 38 10.69 -13.17 -15.79
CA LEU A 38 10.80 -14.58 -16.12
C LEU A 38 12.02 -14.78 -17.02
N LEU A 39 12.89 -15.71 -16.64
CA LEU A 39 13.99 -16.17 -17.45
C LEU A 39 13.67 -17.59 -17.91
N ASP A 40 13.60 -17.81 -19.21
CA ASP A 40 13.20 -19.08 -19.84
C ASP A 40 11.88 -19.64 -19.26
N GLY A 41 10.93 -18.74 -19.00
CA GLY A 41 9.61 -19.06 -18.44
C GLY A 41 9.61 -19.35 -16.93
N ARG A 42 10.72 -19.18 -16.22
CA ARG A 42 10.82 -19.41 -14.77
C ARG A 42 11.08 -18.12 -14.00
N LYS A 43 10.46 -17.99 -12.83
CA LYS A 43 10.77 -16.89 -11.90
C LYS A 43 12.18 -17.11 -11.33
N PRO A 44 13.12 -16.18 -11.53
CA PRO A 44 14.46 -16.31 -10.99
C PRO A 44 14.44 -16.13 -9.46
N ASN A 45 15.44 -16.73 -8.78
CA ASN A 45 15.60 -16.54 -7.34
C ASN A 45 16.06 -15.10 -7.05
N LEU A 46 15.25 -14.35 -6.30
CA LEU A 46 15.54 -12.96 -5.95
C LEU A 46 16.59 -12.82 -4.84
N GLU A 47 16.90 -13.88 -4.09
CA GLU A 47 18.00 -13.89 -3.13
C GLU A 47 19.37 -13.71 -3.82
N GLU A 48 19.45 -14.05 -5.11
CA GLU A 48 20.65 -13.99 -5.94
C GLU A 48 20.57 -12.86 -6.98
N ILE A 49 19.85 -11.77 -6.68
CA ILE A 49 19.60 -10.69 -7.64
C ILE A 49 20.88 -10.07 -8.25
N GLY A 50 21.98 -10.07 -7.49
CA GLY A 50 23.29 -9.60 -7.97
C GLY A 50 23.84 -10.46 -9.10
N ALA A 51 23.78 -11.78 -8.95
CA ALA A 51 24.20 -12.74 -9.97
C ALA A 51 23.25 -12.70 -11.17
N LEU A 52 21.93 -12.62 -10.92
CA LEU A 52 20.92 -12.48 -11.96
C LEU A 52 21.20 -11.27 -12.86
N ARG A 53 21.54 -10.11 -12.30
CA ARG A 53 21.81 -8.90 -13.09
C ARG A 53 23.04 -9.02 -13.99
N GLN A 54 24.00 -9.87 -13.64
CA GLN A 54 25.21 -10.10 -14.44
C GLN A 54 25.01 -11.18 -15.50
N MET A 55 23.91 -11.93 -15.44
CA MET A 55 23.64 -13.04 -16.35
C MET A 55 23.52 -12.55 -17.80
N PRO A 56 24.27 -13.15 -18.75
CA PRO A 56 24.18 -12.81 -20.16
C PRO A 56 22.81 -13.24 -20.72
N LEU A 57 22.30 -12.47 -21.67
CA LEU A 57 21.03 -12.76 -22.35
C LEU A 57 21.19 -13.64 -23.60
N GLU A 58 22.42 -13.97 -23.96
CA GLU A 58 22.70 -14.87 -25.08
C GLU A 58 22.21 -16.28 -24.74
N GLY A 59 21.47 -16.90 -25.66
CA GLY A 59 20.86 -18.22 -25.45
C GLY A 59 19.60 -18.24 -24.57
N HIS A 60 19.22 -17.12 -23.96
CA HIS A 60 18.09 -17.03 -23.05
C HIS A 60 16.91 -16.21 -23.60
N VAL A 61 15.72 -16.49 -23.07
CA VAL A 61 14.51 -15.70 -23.25
C VAL A 61 14.19 -14.97 -21.96
N LEU A 62 14.21 -13.63 -22.00
CA LEU A 62 13.82 -12.80 -20.87
C LEU A 62 12.45 -12.17 -21.13
N TYR A 63 11.55 -12.33 -20.18
CA TYR A 63 10.26 -11.65 -20.17
C TYR A 63 10.17 -10.77 -18.93
N VAL A 64 9.85 -9.50 -19.13
CA VAL A 64 9.72 -8.49 -18.08
C VAL A 64 8.33 -7.88 -18.17
N GLU A 65 7.59 -7.92 -17.06
CA GLU A 65 6.35 -7.15 -16.92
C GLU A 65 6.61 -5.93 -16.06
N THR A 66 6.03 -4.82 -16.48
CA THR A 66 6.22 -3.54 -15.86
C THR A 66 4.88 -2.87 -15.58
N ALA A 67 4.85 -2.06 -14.53
CA ALA A 67 3.71 -1.25 -14.16
C ALA A 67 4.13 0.21 -14.05
N ASP A 68 3.18 1.12 -14.24
CA ASP A 68 3.35 2.52 -13.86
C ASP A 68 3.23 2.62 -12.33
N PRO A 69 4.29 3.05 -11.60
CA PRO A 69 4.24 3.22 -10.15
C PRO A 69 3.08 4.10 -9.69
N ARG A 70 2.70 5.11 -10.50
CA ARG A 70 1.61 6.04 -10.17
C ARG A 70 0.26 5.38 -10.31
N ALA A 71 0.03 4.66 -11.40
CA ALA A 71 -1.20 3.90 -11.60
C ALA A 71 -1.40 2.87 -10.47
N LEU A 72 -0.35 2.13 -10.12
CA LEU A 72 -0.38 1.15 -9.03
C LEU A 72 -0.70 1.82 -7.68
N ALA A 73 -0.04 2.94 -7.38
CA ALA A 73 -0.32 3.71 -6.17
C ALA A 73 -1.78 4.19 -6.10
N LEU A 74 -2.33 4.66 -7.22
CA LEU A 74 -3.72 5.11 -7.30
C LEU A 74 -4.71 3.97 -7.05
N GLU A 75 -4.49 2.82 -7.69
CA GLU A 75 -5.32 1.62 -7.50
C GLU A 75 -5.32 1.18 -6.02
N VAL A 76 -4.14 1.12 -5.40
CA VAL A 76 -4.02 0.75 -3.98
C VAL A 76 -4.76 1.75 -3.08
N LEU A 77 -4.59 3.06 -3.30
CA LEU A 77 -5.27 4.08 -2.49
C LEU A 77 -6.79 4.06 -2.67
N GLU A 78 -7.28 3.78 -3.88
CA GLU A 78 -8.70 3.61 -4.16
C GLU A 78 -9.29 2.38 -3.46
N GLU A 79 -8.59 1.25 -3.51
CA GLU A 79 -8.98 0.04 -2.77
C GLU A 79 -9.05 0.32 -1.26
N MET A 80 -8.09 1.08 -0.72
CA MET A 80 -8.09 1.41 0.72
C MET A 80 -9.26 2.29 1.13
N ASP A 81 -9.67 3.28 0.33
CA ASP A 81 -10.88 4.07 0.67
C ASP A 81 -12.13 3.20 0.71
N GLN A 82 -12.26 2.25 -0.23
CA GLN A 82 -13.39 1.30 -0.26
C GLN A 82 -13.38 0.39 0.97
N GLN A 83 -12.23 -0.19 1.32
CA GLN A 83 -12.11 -1.06 2.49
C GLN A 83 -12.40 -0.30 3.80
N LEU A 84 -11.89 0.93 3.95
CA LEU A 84 -12.17 1.77 5.11
C LEU A 84 -13.66 2.10 5.22
N SER A 85 -14.31 2.44 4.10
CA SER A 85 -15.75 2.70 4.07
C SER A 85 -16.57 1.45 4.45
N ALA A 86 -16.10 0.26 4.10
CA ALA A 86 -16.73 -1.00 4.47
C ALA A 86 -16.49 -1.39 5.94
N ALA A 87 -15.41 -0.92 6.55
CA ALA A 87 -15.08 -1.16 7.96
C ALA A 87 -15.90 -0.29 8.93
N ASP A 88 -16.35 0.89 8.50
CA ASP A 88 -17.16 1.81 9.32
C ASP A 88 -18.43 1.16 9.94
N PRO A 89 -19.29 0.45 9.18
CA PRO A 89 -20.46 -0.21 9.76
C PRO A 89 -20.06 -1.36 10.73
N LEU A 90 -18.96 -2.06 10.46
CA LEU A 90 -18.47 -3.13 11.36
C LEU A 90 -17.98 -2.56 12.69
N ARG A 91 -17.31 -1.41 12.67
CA ARG A 91 -16.92 -0.67 13.88
C ARG A 91 -18.14 -0.22 14.68
N ALA A 92 -19.15 0.37 14.02
CA ALA A 92 -20.37 0.82 14.68
C ALA A 92 -21.12 -0.35 15.34
N GLU A 93 -21.27 -1.47 14.62
CA GLU A 93 -21.88 -2.69 15.15
C GLU A 93 -21.07 -3.26 16.33
N ALA A 94 -19.74 -3.20 16.28
CA ALA A 94 -18.91 -3.62 17.40
C ALA A 94 -19.13 -2.76 18.66
N ALA A 95 -19.27 -1.45 18.52
CA ALA A 95 -19.60 -0.56 19.63
C ALA A 95 -20.97 -0.92 20.24
N ASP A 96 -22.00 -1.12 19.40
CA ASP A 96 -23.34 -1.54 19.86
C ASP A 96 -23.31 -2.90 20.58
N LEU A 97 -22.50 -3.86 20.10
CA LEU A 97 -22.33 -5.17 20.73
C LEU A 97 -21.62 -5.08 22.08
N LEU A 98 -20.67 -4.15 22.25
CA LEU A 98 -20.02 -3.91 23.54
C LEU A 98 -21.02 -3.36 24.56
N ASP A 99 -21.86 -2.39 24.17
CA ASP A 99 -22.90 -1.83 25.03
C ASP A 99 -23.92 -2.89 25.48
N GLN A 100 -24.17 -3.90 24.63
CA GLN A 100 -25.03 -5.03 24.93
C GLN A 100 -24.34 -6.15 25.73
N GLY A 101 -23.06 -5.98 26.11
CA GLY A 101 -22.26 -6.98 26.80
C GLY A 101 -21.89 -8.20 25.93
N GLN A 102 -22.10 -8.14 24.61
CA GLN A 102 -21.80 -9.22 23.66
C GLN A 102 -20.34 -9.19 23.21
N ILE A 103 -19.41 -9.24 24.18
CA ILE A 103 -17.98 -9.01 23.97
C ILE A 103 -17.38 -9.91 22.88
N SER A 104 -17.68 -11.22 22.89
CA SER A 104 -17.12 -12.15 21.90
C SER A 104 -17.51 -11.80 20.46
N ARG A 105 -18.75 -11.34 20.24
CA ARG A 105 -19.23 -10.93 18.91
C ARG A 105 -18.63 -9.59 18.50
N ALA A 106 -18.50 -8.65 19.44
CA ALA A 106 -17.80 -7.40 19.21
C ALA A 106 -16.33 -7.63 18.78
N MET A 107 -15.62 -8.56 19.44
CA MET A 107 -14.23 -8.86 19.11
C MET A 107 -14.07 -9.44 17.69
N GLN A 108 -15.00 -10.28 17.24
CA GLN A 108 -14.99 -10.80 15.87
C GLN A 108 -15.10 -9.69 14.83
N LYS A 109 -15.97 -8.69 15.08
CA LYS A 109 -16.14 -7.53 14.21
C LYS A 109 -14.91 -6.61 14.23
N LEU A 110 -14.35 -6.37 15.42
CA LEU A 110 -13.18 -5.51 15.58
C LEU A 110 -11.92 -6.08 14.94
N SER A 111 -11.73 -7.40 14.96
CA SER A 111 -10.57 -8.02 14.30
C SER A 111 -10.52 -7.67 12.80
N GLY A 112 -11.68 -7.61 12.13
CA GLY A 112 -11.76 -7.17 10.74
C GLY A 112 -11.40 -5.69 10.57
N CYS A 113 -11.88 -4.83 11.48
CA CYS A 113 -11.58 -3.40 11.46
C CYS A 113 -10.07 -3.14 11.65
N PHE A 114 -9.41 -3.81 12.59
CA PHE A 114 -7.98 -3.64 12.82
C PHE A 114 -7.14 -4.03 11.62
N ALA A 115 -7.49 -5.12 10.94
CA ALA A 115 -6.79 -5.54 9.73
C ALA A 115 -6.88 -4.47 8.64
N VAL A 116 -8.07 -3.91 8.41
CA VAL A 116 -8.29 -2.83 7.44
C VAL A 116 -7.52 -1.58 7.82
N TRP A 117 -7.61 -1.13 9.08
CA TRP A 117 -6.89 0.07 9.54
C TRP A 117 -5.38 -0.12 9.40
N HIS A 118 -4.83 -1.24 9.86
CA HIS A 118 -3.40 -1.51 9.71
C HIS A 118 -2.99 -1.54 8.23
N HIS A 119 -3.78 -2.19 7.38
CA HIS A 119 -3.50 -2.26 5.95
C HIS A 119 -3.53 -0.89 5.27
N ALA A 120 -4.50 -0.04 5.61
CA ALA A 120 -4.56 1.33 5.11
C ALA A 120 -3.33 2.16 5.51
N GLN A 121 -2.83 2.02 6.75
CA GLN A 121 -1.59 2.68 7.18
C GLN A 121 -0.39 2.22 6.39
N ASP A 122 -0.22 0.91 6.25
CA ASP A 122 0.88 0.31 5.51
C ASP A 122 0.84 0.70 4.03
N ALA A 123 -0.34 0.71 3.42
CA ALA A 123 -0.55 1.14 2.04
C ALA A 123 -0.13 2.61 1.81
N VAL A 124 -0.51 3.52 2.71
CA VAL A 124 -0.10 4.94 2.65
C VAL A 124 1.43 5.07 2.75
N VAL A 125 2.05 4.37 3.71
CA VAL A 125 3.51 4.40 3.89
C VAL A 125 4.22 3.83 2.65
N LYS A 126 3.81 2.66 2.16
CA LYS A 126 4.39 2.03 0.96
C LYS A 126 4.21 2.88 -0.28
N THR A 127 3.04 3.49 -0.46
CA THR A 127 2.78 4.41 -1.58
C THR A 127 3.68 5.64 -1.53
N SER A 128 3.84 6.23 -0.34
CA SER A 128 4.75 7.36 -0.16
C SER A 128 6.20 7.01 -0.46
N GLN A 129 6.65 5.80 -0.07
CA GLN A 129 8.00 5.31 -0.36
C GLN A 129 8.18 5.02 -1.85
N LEU A 130 7.21 4.35 -2.47
CA LEU A 130 7.21 4.01 -3.90
C LEU A 130 7.37 5.26 -4.78
N LEU A 131 6.62 6.31 -4.46
CA LEU A 131 6.61 7.56 -5.20
C LEU A 131 7.56 8.62 -4.64
N ARG A 132 8.31 8.30 -3.58
CA ARG A 132 9.22 9.22 -2.86
C ARG A 132 8.54 10.53 -2.44
N LEU A 133 7.28 10.44 -2.01
CA LEU A 133 6.50 11.58 -1.55
C LEU A 133 6.91 11.97 -0.14
N ASP A 134 7.10 13.27 0.08
CA ASP A 134 7.23 13.84 1.41
C ASP A 134 5.84 14.13 2.00
N LEU A 135 5.41 13.29 2.94
CA LEU A 135 4.12 13.42 3.63
C LEU A 135 3.99 14.71 4.48
N GLN A 136 5.09 15.45 4.70
CA GLN A 136 5.03 16.79 5.31
C GLN A 136 4.64 17.88 4.31
N GLN A 137 4.79 17.63 3.01
CA GLN A 137 4.46 18.58 1.95
C GLN A 137 3.06 18.35 1.37
N VAL A 138 2.52 17.14 1.53
CA VAL A 138 1.14 16.86 1.14
C VAL A 138 0.20 17.41 2.22
N ALA A 139 -0.67 18.33 1.82
CA ALA A 139 -1.64 18.97 2.70
C ALA A 139 -3.05 18.42 2.51
N CYS A 140 -3.73 18.16 3.62
CA CYS A 140 -5.16 17.89 3.69
C CYS A 140 -5.78 19.01 4.54
N GLU A 141 -6.70 19.80 3.96
CA GLU A 141 -7.37 20.91 4.67
C GLU A 141 -6.39 21.92 5.31
N GLY A 142 -5.27 22.18 4.63
CA GLY A 142 -4.24 23.11 5.12
C GLY A 142 -3.31 22.53 6.20
N GLN A 143 -3.47 21.27 6.58
CA GLN A 143 -2.59 20.57 7.51
C GLN A 143 -1.76 19.49 6.80
N PRO A 144 -0.48 19.32 7.14
CA PRO A 144 0.31 18.21 6.61
C PRO A 144 -0.29 16.85 6.97
N ILE A 145 -0.25 15.90 6.05
CA ILE A 145 -0.79 14.55 6.26
C ILE A 145 0.03 13.75 7.28
N GLY A 146 1.34 13.98 7.37
CA GLY A 146 2.21 13.26 8.32
C GLY A 146 1.73 13.30 9.79
N PRO A 147 1.45 14.49 10.38
CA PRO A 147 0.78 14.63 11.67
C PRO A 147 -0.57 13.89 11.78
N LEU A 148 -1.43 13.94 10.75
CA LEU A 148 -2.74 13.27 10.76
C LEU A 148 -2.58 11.74 10.87
N LEU A 149 -1.64 11.16 10.12
CA LEU A 149 -1.35 9.72 10.17
C LEU A 149 -0.77 9.28 11.53
N ARG A 150 0.07 10.12 12.15
CA ARG A 150 0.60 9.85 13.49
C ARG A 150 -0.49 9.88 14.55
N HIS A 151 -1.37 10.88 14.49
CA HIS A 151 -2.52 10.96 15.40
C HIS A 151 -3.39 9.71 15.31
N PHE A 152 -3.68 9.24 14.09
CA PHE A 152 -4.44 8.01 13.87
C PHE A 152 -3.73 6.77 14.46
N ALA A 153 -2.41 6.65 14.24
CA ALA A 153 -1.63 5.56 14.81
C ALA A 153 -1.68 5.56 16.35
N ASP A 154 -1.71 6.74 16.96
CA ASP A 154 -1.83 6.88 18.42
C ASP A 154 -3.23 6.51 18.92
N GLN A 155 -4.29 6.84 18.17
CA GLN A 155 -5.66 6.39 18.48
C GLN A 155 -5.78 4.86 18.41
N LEU A 156 -5.18 4.20 17.41
CA LEU A 156 -5.15 2.73 17.36
C LEU A 156 -4.43 2.11 18.57
N LYS A 157 -3.37 2.76 19.07
CA LYS A 157 -2.69 2.29 20.29
C LYS A 157 -3.58 2.45 21.53
N GLN A 158 -4.37 3.52 21.62
CA GLN A 158 -5.34 3.71 22.71
C GLN A 158 -6.42 2.63 22.68
N VAL A 159 -6.99 2.35 21.50
CA VAL A 159 -7.94 1.25 21.29
C VAL A 159 -7.34 -0.10 21.71
N ARG A 160 -6.11 -0.38 21.31
CA ARG A 160 -5.38 -1.58 21.74
C ARG A 160 -5.19 -1.61 23.26
N SER A 161 -4.86 -0.49 23.88
CA SER A 161 -4.64 -0.41 25.33
C SER A 161 -5.90 -0.71 26.12
N ALA A 162 -7.06 -0.17 25.71
CA ALA A 162 -8.34 -0.50 26.35
C ALA A 162 -8.70 -1.99 26.20
N LEU A 163 -8.40 -2.59 25.05
CA LEU A 163 -8.55 -4.03 24.85
C LEU A 163 -7.68 -4.86 25.80
N GLU A 164 -6.39 -4.51 25.92
CA GLU A 164 -5.44 -5.18 26.81
C GLU A 164 -5.87 -5.08 28.28
N GLN A 165 -6.39 -3.91 28.67
CA GLN A 165 -6.91 -3.65 30.02
C GLN A 165 -8.32 -4.22 30.25
N ARG A 166 -8.96 -4.76 29.21
CA ARG A 166 -10.36 -5.23 29.21
C ARG A 166 -11.36 -4.15 29.66
N ASP A 167 -11.03 -2.89 29.38
CA ASP A 167 -11.92 -1.77 29.62
C ASP A 167 -12.88 -1.61 28.42
N PHE A 168 -13.93 -2.44 28.43
CA PHE A 168 -14.89 -2.51 27.33
C PHE A 168 -15.83 -1.29 27.27
N VAL A 169 -15.97 -0.55 28.37
CA VAL A 169 -16.74 0.70 28.40
C VAL A 169 -15.97 1.78 27.65
N LEU A 170 -14.70 1.99 28.03
CA LEU A 170 -13.83 2.93 27.32
C LEU A 170 -13.66 2.54 25.84
N LEU A 171 -13.53 1.24 25.56
CA LEU A 171 -13.46 0.75 24.19
C LEU A 171 -14.72 1.09 23.38
N GLY A 172 -15.91 0.90 23.95
CA GLY A 172 -17.17 1.26 23.33
C GLY A 172 -17.24 2.76 22.98
N ASP A 173 -16.86 3.62 23.93
CA ASP A 173 -16.85 5.07 23.75
C ASP A 173 -15.84 5.52 22.67
N MET A 174 -14.61 5.02 22.73
CA MET A 174 -13.58 5.31 21.71
C MET A 174 -14.04 4.86 20.33
N LEU A 175 -14.64 3.67 20.22
CA LEU A 175 -15.17 3.18 18.95
C LEU A 175 -16.29 4.08 18.45
N ARG A 176 -17.26 4.45 19.30
CA ARG A 176 -18.45 5.21 18.91
C ARG A 176 -18.14 6.64 18.50
N TYR A 177 -17.30 7.34 19.26
CA TYR A 177 -17.06 8.76 19.07
C TYR A 177 -15.70 9.03 18.40
N GLU A 178 -14.61 8.63 19.03
CA GLU A 178 -13.26 9.02 18.60
C GLU A 178 -12.86 8.40 17.26
N MET A 179 -13.15 7.10 17.07
CA MET A 179 -12.78 6.37 15.87
C MET A 179 -13.64 6.74 14.66
N THR A 180 -14.88 7.21 14.86
CA THR A 180 -15.70 7.76 13.77
C THR A 180 -15.01 8.96 13.14
N ASP A 181 -14.61 9.94 13.96
CA ASP A 181 -13.92 11.13 13.49
C ASP A 181 -12.53 10.83 12.95
N ALA A 182 -11.86 9.82 13.51
CA ALA A 182 -10.57 9.33 13.04
C ALA A 182 -10.66 8.75 11.62
N CYS A 183 -11.62 7.84 11.37
CA CYS A 183 -11.88 7.25 10.06
C CYS A 183 -12.18 8.33 9.00
N HIS A 184 -13.04 9.30 9.32
CA HIS A 184 -13.35 10.39 8.38
C HIS A 184 -12.15 11.28 8.06
N ARG A 185 -11.31 11.60 9.05
CA ARG A 185 -10.06 12.34 8.81
C ARG A 185 -9.09 11.54 7.96
N TRP A 186 -9.02 10.23 8.17
CA TRP A 186 -8.14 9.38 7.39
C TRP A 186 -8.57 9.25 5.93
N ARG A 187 -9.85 9.03 5.66
CA ARG A 187 -10.35 8.98 4.28
C ARG A 187 -10.05 10.27 3.51
N ARG A 188 -10.20 11.43 4.17
CA ARG A 188 -9.78 12.72 3.60
C ARG A 188 -8.28 12.79 3.34
N ALA A 189 -7.44 12.28 4.25
CA ALA A 189 -6.00 12.21 4.03
C ALA A 189 -5.61 11.28 2.87
N ILE A 190 -6.27 10.13 2.71
CA ILE A 190 -6.08 9.22 1.58
C ILE A 190 -6.47 9.91 0.27
N ASP A 191 -7.58 10.64 0.24
CA ASP A 191 -7.99 11.38 -0.94
C ASP A 191 -7.01 12.51 -1.28
N ALA A 192 -6.54 13.27 -0.29
CA ALA A 192 -5.51 14.29 -0.48
C ALA A 192 -4.20 13.69 -1.03
N LEU A 193 -3.79 12.51 -0.54
CA LEU A 193 -2.64 11.79 -1.07
C LEU A 193 -2.88 11.34 -2.52
N ARG A 194 -4.07 10.83 -2.83
CA ARG A 194 -4.47 10.43 -4.19
C ARG A 194 -4.38 11.62 -5.16
N GLN A 195 -4.91 12.78 -4.77
CA GLN A 195 -4.82 14.01 -5.55
C GLN A 195 -3.36 14.44 -5.76
N ALA A 196 -2.51 14.32 -4.73
CA ALA A 196 -1.08 14.58 -4.86
C ALA A 196 -0.41 13.65 -5.89
N VAL A 197 -0.73 12.35 -5.87
CA VAL A 197 -0.24 11.37 -6.85
C VAL A 197 -0.70 11.71 -8.27
N GLN A 198 -1.95 12.15 -8.45
CA GLN A 198 -2.47 12.59 -9.75
C GLN A 198 -1.76 13.84 -10.27
N SER A 199 -1.36 14.75 -9.38
CA SER A 199 -0.68 16.00 -9.72
C SER A 199 0.80 15.85 -10.08
N LEU A 200 1.43 14.72 -9.75
CA LEU A 200 2.81 14.42 -10.16
C LEU A 200 2.91 14.50 -11.69
N ARG A 201 3.95 15.17 -12.20
CA ARG A 201 4.27 15.24 -13.64
C ARG A 201 5.36 14.25 -13.98
#